data_AF-A0A1Z8L4J1-F1
#
_entry.id   AF-A0A1Z8L4J1-F1
#
_cell.length_a   1.000
_cell.length_b   1.000
_cell.length_c   1.000
_cell.angle_alpha   90.00
_cell.angle_beta   90.00
_cell.angle_gamma   90.00
#
_symmetry.space_group_name_H-M   'P 1'
#
loop_
_entity.id
_entity.type
_entity.pdbx_description
1 polymer ?
#
loop_
_entity_poly.entity_id
_entity_poly.type
_entity_poly.pdbx_seq_one_letter_code
_entity_poly.pdbx_strand_id
1 'polypeptide(L)'
;MAKKQKYCPSWIMKIITSLMVYDYIVNDDSFFMQTKKFVDYLKKYSEIKSEELEYIASLKLEFLGSVKNVKDPYLLLNHYMYSLINEIEPGEKGIIKGDPYEGEKKKKYNAETLIKDFQIFVYSCRSSLTLKAPMGWDIRNEEDIGELSQILKKQFSLDDLIESVSKE
;
A
#
# COMPACT_ATOMS: atom_id res chain seq x y z
N MET A 1 14.91 -26.86 -10.02
CA MET A 1 13.51 -26.65 -9.60
C MET A 1 13.29 -25.16 -9.48
N ALA A 2 12.33 -24.57 -10.21
CA ALA A 2 12.03 -23.14 -10.05
C ALA A 2 11.62 -22.89 -8.59
N LYS A 3 12.28 -21.94 -7.92
CA LYS A 3 11.95 -21.55 -6.54
C LYS A 3 10.48 -21.10 -6.55
N LYS A 4 9.61 -21.83 -5.85
CA LYS A 4 8.18 -21.47 -5.74
C LYS A 4 8.11 -20.06 -5.15
N GLN A 5 7.67 -19.08 -5.95
CA GLN A 5 7.55 -17.70 -5.49
C GLN A 5 6.62 -17.67 -4.27
N LYS A 6 7.04 -16.96 -3.23
CA LYS A 6 6.28 -16.80 -1.98
C LYS A 6 5.22 -15.70 -2.15
N TYR A 7 4.13 -15.76 -1.40
CA TYR A 7 3.07 -14.75 -1.48
C TYR A 7 3.51 -13.43 -0.86
N CYS A 8 2.97 -12.31 -1.35
CA CYS A 8 3.26 -10.99 -0.79
C CYS A 8 2.81 -10.90 0.69
N PRO A 9 3.57 -10.27 1.59
CA PRO A 9 3.09 -9.87 2.90
C PRO A 9 1.86 -8.95 2.77
N SER A 10 0.85 -9.15 3.62
CA SER A 10 -0.40 -8.37 3.55
C SER A 10 -0.18 -6.88 3.80
N TRP A 11 0.77 -6.52 4.66
CA TRP A 11 1.07 -5.12 4.99
C TRP A 11 1.54 -4.33 3.75
N ILE A 12 2.31 -4.94 2.85
CA ILE A 12 2.74 -4.30 1.59
C ILE A 12 1.52 -4.00 0.71
N MET A 13 0.61 -4.95 0.56
CA MET A 13 -0.64 -4.74 -0.18
C MET A 13 -1.49 -3.62 0.44
N LYS A 14 -1.56 -3.56 1.78
CA LYS A 14 -2.26 -2.51 2.51
C LYS A 14 -1.65 -1.14 2.22
N ILE A 15 -0.33 -1.00 2.29
CA ILE A 15 0.36 0.27 2.01
C ILE A 15 0.17 0.69 0.55
N ILE A 16 0.48 -0.17 -0.41
CA ILE A 16 0.41 0.15 -1.85
C ILE A 16 -0.99 0.61 -2.23
N THR A 17 -2.01 -0.15 -1.86
CA THR A 17 -3.40 0.20 -2.23
C THR A 17 -3.92 1.41 -1.46
N SER A 18 -3.40 1.71 -0.26
CA SER A 18 -3.73 2.97 0.43
C SER A 18 -3.10 4.17 -0.24
N LEU A 19 -1.82 4.05 -0.63
CA LEU A 19 -1.11 5.10 -1.34
C LEU A 19 -1.75 5.37 -2.69
N MET A 20 -2.20 4.33 -3.40
CA MET A 20 -2.91 4.49 -4.66
C MET A 20 -4.13 5.39 -4.54
N VAL A 21 -4.95 5.16 -3.52
CA VAL A 21 -6.15 5.98 -3.26
C VAL A 21 -5.77 7.38 -2.81
N TYR A 22 -4.70 7.52 -2.02
CA TYR A 22 -4.22 8.84 -1.60
C TYR A 22 -3.80 9.67 -2.82
N ASP A 23 -3.00 9.09 -3.71
CA ASP A 23 -2.50 9.76 -4.91
C ASP A 23 -3.61 10.08 -5.91
N TYR A 24 -4.61 9.21 -6.03
CA TYR A 24 -5.80 9.50 -6.82
C TYR A 24 -6.56 10.72 -6.29
N ILE A 25 -6.77 10.82 -4.97
CA ILE A 25 -7.55 11.92 -4.37
C ILE A 25 -6.75 13.22 -4.33
N VAL A 26 -5.45 13.15 -4.00
CA VAL A 26 -4.63 14.32 -3.67
C VAL A 26 -3.81 14.81 -4.85
N ASN A 27 -3.30 13.89 -5.68
CA ASN A 27 -2.38 14.19 -6.78
C ASN A 27 -3.02 13.99 -8.17
N ASP A 28 -4.27 13.54 -8.24
CA ASP A 28 -5.00 13.23 -9.49
C ASP A 28 -4.33 12.10 -10.33
N ASP A 29 -3.60 11.20 -9.66
CA ASP A 29 -2.93 10.08 -10.33
C ASP A 29 -3.89 8.92 -10.56
N SER A 30 -4.13 8.55 -11.82
CA SER A 30 -5.00 7.40 -12.15
C SER A 30 -4.44 6.07 -11.61
N PHE A 31 -5.32 5.16 -11.16
CA PHE A 31 -4.88 3.84 -10.67
C PHE A 31 -4.11 3.04 -11.74
N PHE A 32 -4.50 3.16 -13.01
CA PHE A 32 -3.85 2.49 -14.14
C PHE A 32 -2.36 2.84 -14.25
N MET A 33 -2.01 4.12 -14.11
CA MET A 33 -0.61 4.55 -14.17
C MET A 33 0.18 4.03 -12.96
N GLN A 34 -0.45 4.04 -11.79
CA GLN A 34 0.18 3.61 -10.55
C GLN A 34 0.41 2.09 -10.49
N THR A 35 -0.48 1.27 -11.04
CA THR A 35 -0.35 -0.20 -11.00
C THR A 35 0.86 -0.70 -11.76
N LYS A 36 1.24 -0.08 -12.90
CA LYS A 36 2.45 -0.46 -13.64
C LYS A 36 3.70 -0.38 -12.75
N LYS A 37 3.86 0.71 -12.00
CA LYS A 37 4.95 0.90 -11.02
C LYS A 37 4.95 -0.18 -9.94
N PHE A 38 3.79 -0.48 -9.35
CA PHE A 38 3.72 -1.40 -8.21
C PHE A 38 3.77 -2.88 -8.61
N VAL A 39 3.20 -3.28 -9.75
CA VAL A 39 3.26 -4.66 -10.24
C VAL A 39 4.71 -5.07 -10.50
N ASP A 40 5.52 -4.20 -11.08
CA ASP A 40 6.95 -4.47 -11.29
C ASP A 40 7.70 -4.74 -9.98
N TYR A 41 7.45 -3.93 -8.95
CA TYR A 41 8.01 -4.15 -7.61
C TYR A 41 7.54 -5.47 -6.99
N LEU A 42 6.28 -5.85 -7.23
CA LEU A 42 5.64 -7.04 -6.66
C LEU A 42 6.04 -8.35 -7.36
N LYS A 43 6.72 -8.32 -8.52
CA LYS A 43 7.19 -9.52 -9.27
C LYS A 43 8.10 -10.46 -8.48
N LYS A 44 8.66 -10.02 -7.34
CA LYS A 44 9.43 -10.88 -6.42
C LYS A 44 8.56 -11.87 -5.63
N TYR A 45 7.26 -11.62 -5.56
CA TYR A 45 6.28 -12.50 -4.93
C TYR A 45 5.53 -13.32 -5.98
N SER A 46 4.64 -14.21 -5.53
CA SER A 46 3.66 -14.86 -6.40
C SER A 46 2.86 -13.80 -7.14
N GLU A 47 2.50 -14.10 -8.39
CA GLU A 47 1.82 -13.16 -9.30
C GLU A 47 0.67 -12.40 -8.62
N ILE A 48 0.71 -11.07 -8.78
CA ILE A 48 -0.33 -10.12 -8.41
C ILE A 48 -0.64 -9.31 -9.66
N LYS A 49 -1.92 -9.32 -10.06
CA LYS A 49 -2.37 -8.65 -11.29
C LYS A 49 -2.73 -7.20 -11.01
N SER A 50 -2.62 -6.33 -12.02
CA SER A 50 -3.02 -4.92 -11.91
C SER A 50 -4.48 -4.79 -11.47
N GLU A 51 -5.36 -5.61 -12.02
CA GLU A 51 -6.80 -5.60 -11.70
C GLU A 51 -7.07 -5.94 -10.23
N GLU A 52 -6.24 -6.78 -9.60
CA GLU A 52 -6.35 -7.06 -8.17
C GLU A 52 -6.03 -5.81 -7.33
N LEU A 53 -4.99 -5.05 -7.69
CA LEU A 53 -4.62 -3.81 -7.01
C LEU A 53 -5.68 -2.72 -7.20
N GLU A 54 -6.16 -2.53 -8.43
CA GLU A 54 -7.20 -1.54 -8.77
C GLU A 54 -8.51 -1.84 -8.07
N TYR A 55 -8.90 -3.13 -8.01
CA TYR A 55 -10.10 -3.54 -7.31
C TYR A 55 -10.02 -3.22 -5.80
N ILE A 56 -8.90 -3.55 -5.14
CA ILE A 56 -8.71 -3.25 -3.72
C ILE A 56 -8.68 -1.73 -3.47
N ALA A 57 -7.98 -0.96 -4.32
CA ALA A 57 -7.95 0.49 -4.22
C ALA A 57 -9.35 1.11 -4.40
N SER A 58 -10.12 0.61 -5.36
CA SER A 58 -11.51 1.06 -5.61
C SER A 58 -12.42 0.81 -4.42
N LEU A 59 -12.34 -0.37 -3.80
CA LEU A 59 -13.12 -0.66 -2.59
C LEU A 59 -12.74 0.25 -1.41
N LYS A 60 -11.46 0.62 -1.27
CA LYS A 60 -11.03 1.61 -0.26
C LYS A 60 -11.57 3.00 -0.55
N LEU A 61 -11.51 3.44 -1.82
CA LEU A 61 -12.04 4.72 -2.26
C LEU A 61 -13.56 4.81 -2.03
N GLU A 62 -14.30 3.77 -2.40
CA GLU A 62 -15.75 3.66 -2.16
C GLU A 62 -16.06 3.74 -0.66
N PHE A 63 -15.34 2.97 0.16
CA PHE A 63 -15.52 3.03 1.60
C PHE A 63 -15.24 4.44 2.15
N LEU A 64 -14.15 5.09 1.74
CA LEU A 64 -13.86 6.48 2.15
C LEU A 64 -14.99 7.45 1.78
N GLY A 65 -15.55 7.33 0.57
CA GLY A 65 -16.70 8.13 0.13
C GLY A 65 -17.96 7.89 0.98
N SER A 66 -18.08 6.72 1.61
CA SER A 66 -19.18 6.40 2.54
C SER A 66 -18.98 6.98 3.95
N VAL A 67 -17.75 7.38 4.32
CA VAL A 67 -17.44 7.89 5.66
C VAL A 67 -17.96 9.31 5.82
N LYS A 68 -19.04 9.46 6.60
CA LYS A 68 -19.63 10.77 6.93
C LYS A 68 -18.85 11.50 8.03
N ASN A 69 -19.00 12.82 8.05
CA ASN A 69 -18.47 13.74 9.08
C ASN A 69 -16.94 13.72 9.22
N VAL A 70 -16.23 13.44 8.14
CA VAL A 70 -14.77 13.56 8.06
C VAL A 70 -14.47 14.65 7.04
N LYS A 71 -13.80 15.72 7.47
CA LYS A 71 -13.48 16.87 6.63
C LYS A 71 -12.51 16.48 5.51
N ASP A 72 -11.47 15.71 5.86
CA ASP A 72 -10.38 15.33 4.99
C ASP A 72 -10.21 13.80 4.99
N PRO A 73 -11.10 13.03 4.31
CA PRO A 73 -11.13 11.57 4.38
C PRO A 73 -9.83 10.89 3.95
N TYR A 74 -9.09 11.50 3.02
CA TYR A 74 -7.79 11.00 2.55
C TYR A 74 -6.75 10.91 3.69
N LEU A 75 -6.86 11.71 4.76
CA LEU A 75 -5.96 11.62 5.92
C LEU A 75 -6.09 10.29 6.66
N LEU A 76 -7.23 9.61 6.56
CA LEU A 76 -7.41 8.27 7.13
C LEU A 76 -6.46 7.24 6.48
N LEU A 77 -6.11 7.43 5.20
CA LEU A 77 -5.12 6.59 4.51
C LEU A 77 -3.72 6.83 5.08
N ASN A 78 -3.35 8.09 5.33
CA ASN A 78 -2.07 8.44 5.94
C ASN A 78 -1.95 7.86 7.34
N HIS A 79 -2.98 8.03 8.17
CA HIS A 79 -3.00 7.43 9.50
C HIS A 79 -2.88 5.91 9.44
N TYR A 80 -3.55 5.26 8.48
CA TYR A 80 -3.48 3.81 8.33
C TYR A 80 -2.08 3.35 7.93
N MET A 81 -1.48 4.00 6.93
CA MET A 81 -0.11 3.69 6.50
C MET A 81 0.89 3.92 7.63
N TYR A 82 0.77 5.04 8.35
CA TYR A 82 1.62 5.35 9.50
C TYR A 82 1.51 4.29 10.61
N SER A 83 0.28 3.90 10.96
CA SER A 83 0.06 2.85 11.95
C SER A 83 0.70 1.52 11.54
N LEU A 84 0.61 1.15 10.26
CA LEU A 84 1.19 -0.09 9.75
C LEU A 84 2.72 -0.07 9.81
N ILE A 85 3.38 1.02 9.39
CA ILE A 85 4.84 1.08 9.44
C ILE A 85 5.38 1.09 10.88
N ASN A 86 4.64 1.68 11.83
CA ASN A 86 5.01 1.67 13.26
C ASN A 86 4.75 0.31 13.92
N GLU A 87 3.79 -0.47 13.43
CA GLU A 87 3.54 -1.83 13.93
C GLU A 87 4.55 -2.84 13.36
N ILE A 88 4.90 -2.70 12.08
CA ILE A 88 5.77 -3.63 11.37
C ILE A 88 7.26 -3.32 11.60
N GLU A 89 7.60 -2.04 11.76
CA GLU A 89 8.97 -1.54 11.89
C GLU A 89 9.88 -2.06 10.74
N PRO A 90 9.53 -1.79 9.47
CA PRO A 90 10.15 -2.46 8.31
C PRO A 90 11.65 -2.18 8.12
N GLY A 91 12.16 -1.10 8.69
CA GLY A 91 13.57 -0.77 8.75
C GLY A 91 14.38 -1.56 9.79
N GLU A 92 13.70 -2.06 10.84
CA GLU A 92 14.35 -2.82 11.91
C GLU A 92 14.61 -4.28 11.50
N LYS A 93 15.78 -4.53 10.91
CA LYS A 93 16.31 -5.89 10.71
C LYS A 93 16.99 -6.37 11.98
N GLY A 94 16.23 -6.97 12.90
CA GLY A 94 16.76 -7.56 14.13
C GLY A 94 17.16 -9.03 13.98
N ILE A 95 18.07 -9.53 14.82
CA ILE A 95 18.43 -10.97 14.90
C ILE A 95 17.21 -11.84 15.31
N ILE A 96 16.20 -11.23 15.93
CA ILE A 96 14.99 -11.88 16.46
C ILE A 96 13.77 -11.68 15.53
N LYS A 97 13.71 -10.57 14.79
CA LYS A 97 12.63 -10.26 13.83
C LYS A 97 13.08 -10.70 12.43
N GLY A 98 12.34 -11.62 11.82
CA GLY A 98 12.57 -12.01 10.42
C GLY A 98 12.45 -10.82 9.47
N ASP A 99 12.91 -10.98 8.22
CA ASP A 99 12.81 -9.92 7.22
C ASP A 99 11.32 -9.62 6.91
N PRO A 100 10.83 -8.39 7.17
CA PRO A 100 9.42 -8.02 6.97
C PRO A 100 9.00 -8.03 5.49
N TYR A 101 9.96 -8.03 4.56
CA TYR A 101 9.72 -8.17 3.13
C TYR A 101 9.77 -9.63 2.67
N GLU A 102 10.12 -10.57 3.54
CA GLU A 102 10.14 -11.98 3.19
C GLU A 102 8.72 -12.46 2.89
N GLY A 103 8.53 -13.04 1.69
CA GLY A 103 7.23 -13.54 1.29
C GLY A 103 6.72 -14.68 2.19
N GLU A 104 5.42 -14.87 2.15
CA GLU A 104 4.67 -15.83 2.96
C GLU A 104 4.50 -17.17 2.23
N LYS A 105 4.46 -18.27 2.99
CA LYS A 105 4.24 -19.61 2.41
C LYS A 105 2.79 -19.83 1.92
N LYS A 106 1.84 -19.05 2.45
CA LYS A 106 0.42 -19.09 2.11
C LYS A 106 -0.08 -17.65 1.91
N LYS A 107 -0.99 -17.43 0.96
CA LYS A 107 -1.65 -16.12 0.81
C LYS A 107 -2.51 -15.86 2.06
N LYS A 108 -2.20 -14.79 2.80
CA LYS A 108 -2.89 -14.42 4.05
C LYS A 108 -3.93 -13.30 3.86
N TYR A 109 -4.19 -12.90 2.61
CA TYR A 109 -5.08 -11.80 2.30
C TYR A 109 -5.91 -12.09 1.05
N ASN A 110 -7.06 -11.44 0.99
CA ASN A 110 -7.87 -11.18 -0.20
C ASN A 110 -8.48 -9.77 -0.09
N ALA A 111 -9.17 -9.30 -1.13
CA ALA A 111 -9.76 -7.97 -1.13
C ALA A 111 -10.68 -7.72 0.08
N GLU A 112 -11.57 -8.66 0.40
CA GLU A 112 -12.50 -8.55 1.54
C GLU A 112 -11.75 -8.34 2.87
N THR A 113 -10.73 -9.17 3.14
CA THR A 113 -9.95 -9.06 4.39
C THR A 113 -9.18 -7.74 4.47
N LEU A 114 -8.64 -7.25 3.35
CA LEU A 114 -7.86 -6.01 3.33
C LEU A 114 -8.75 -4.79 3.57
N ILE A 115 -9.96 -4.80 3.02
CA ILE A 115 -10.95 -3.74 3.25
C ILE A 115 -11.48 -3.78 4.67
N LYS A 116 -11.78 -4.97 5.19
CA LYS A 116 -12.20 -5.13 6.59
C LYS A 116 -11.17 -4.58 7.56
N ASP A 117 -9.89 -4.86 7.35
CA ASP A 117 -8.80 -4.32 8.18
C ASP A 117 -8.75 -2.79 8.14
N PHE A 118 -8.94 -2.19 6.96
CA PHE A 118 -8.99 -0.74 6.81
C PHE A 118 -10.22 -0.11 7.50
N GLN A 119 -11.38 -0.74 7.36
CA GLN A 119 -12.62 -0.31 8.04
C GLN A 119 -12.45 -0.33 9.57
N ILE A 120 -11.90 -1.42 10.10
CA ILE A 120 -11.60 -1.55 11.53
C ILE A 120 -10.70 -0.40 11.99
N PHE A 121 -9.62 -0.12 11.25
CA PHE A 121 -8.74 0.99 11.56
C PHE A 121 -9.47 2.35 11.57
N VAL A 122 -10.26 2.64 10.54
CA VAL A 122 -11.02 3.90 10.43
C VAL A 122 -12.01 4.08 11.57
N TYR A 123 -12.69 3.01 11.99
CA TYR A 123 -13.59 3.07 13.15
C TYR A 123 -12.82 3.28 14.46
N SER A 124 -11.66 2.65 14.62
CA SER A 124 -10.78 2.83 15.78
C SER A 124 -10.12 4.22 15.85
N CYS A 125 -10.00 4.94 14.73
CA CYS A 125 -9.58 6.35 14.72
C CYS A 125 -10.56 7.27 15.46
N ARG A 126 -11.85 6.91 15.53
CA ARG A 126 -12.89 7.69 16.21
C ARG A 126 -12.84 7.55 17.73
N SER A 127 -12.36 6.41 18.23
CA SER A 127 -12.22 6.13 19.66
C SER A 127 -10.85 6.50 20.24
N SER A 128 -9.97 7.13 19.44
CA SER A 128 -8.58 7.46 19.80
C SER A 128 -7.74 6.24 20.24
N LEU A 129 -8.11 5.04 19.79
CA LEU A 129 -7.43 3.78 20.11
C LEU A 129 -6.31 3.43 19.12
N THR A 130 -5.98 4.33 18.19
CA THR A 130 -5.03 4.08 17.11
C THR A 130 -4.00 5.21 17.00
N LEU A 131 -2.81 4.82 16.58
CA LEU A 131 -1.74 5.75 16.27
C LEU A 131 -2.10 6.52 14.99
N LYS A 132 -2.01 7.85 15.04
CA LYS A 132 -2.31 8.73 13.92
C LYS A 132 -1.01 9.36 13.42
N ALA A 133 -0.90 9.46 12.10
CA ALA A 133 0.20 10.18 11.46
C ALA A 133 0.25 11.64 11.95
N PRO A 134 1.45 12.20 12.18
CA PRO A 134 1.60 13.61 12.48
C PRO A 134 1.15 14.48 11.29
N MET A 135 0.87 15.76 11.54
CA MET A 135 0.52 16.70 10.48
C MET A 135 1.67 16.81 9.45
N GLY A 136 1.32 16.80 8.16
CA GLY A 136 2.30 16.89 7.07
C GLY A 136 3.07 15.59 6.80
N TRP A 137 2.71 14.49 7.48
CA TRP A 137 3.34 13.21 7.25
C TRP A 137 3.04 12.67 5.83
N ASP A 138 4.11 12.23 5.15
CA ASP A 138 4.06 11.51 3.88
C ASP A 138 5.03 10.32 3.98
N ILE A 139 4.54 9.13 3.69
CA ILE A 139 5.34 7.89 3.66
C ILE A 139 6.56 7.97 2.74
N ARG A 140 6.55 8.83 1.71
CA ARG A 140 7.69 9.05 0.81
C ARG A 140 8.88 9.72 1.49
N ASN A 141 8.63 10.43 2.58
CA ASN A 141 9.66 11.09 3.38
C ASN A 141 10.26 10.14 4.43
N GLU A 142 9.71 8.93 4.59
CA GLU A 142 10.26 7.93 5.50
C GLU A 142 11.53 7.29 4.94
N GLU A 143 12.59 7.35 5.75
CA GLU A 143 13.89 6.76 5.43
C GLU A 143 13.98 5.31 5.93
N ASP A 144 13.34 5.00 7.06
CA ASP A 144 13.46 3.70 7.74
C ASP A 144 12.35 2.71 7.35
N ILE A 145 12.03 2.67 6.06
CA ILE A 145 11.03 1.74 5.47
C ILE A 145 11.65 0.86 4.38
N GLY A 146 12.93 0.51 4.53
CA GLY A 146 13.63 -0.50 3.74
C GLY A 146 13.42 -0.41 2.23
N GLU A 147 13.12 -1.55 1.60
CA GLU A 147 12.92 -1.66 0.14
C GLU A 147 11.74 -0.81 -0.36
N LEU A 148 10.77 -0.50 0.51
CA LEU A 148 9.61 0.28 0.14
C LEU A 148 9.99 1.73 -0.18
N SER A 149 10.97 2.32 0.53
CA SER A 149 11.43 3.70 0.27
C SER A 149 11.88 3.89 -1.19
N GLN A 150 12.57 2.89 -1.75
CA GLN A 150 13.09 2.93 -3.12
C GLN A 150 11.97 3.00 -4.16
N ILE A 151 10.93 2.16 -4.01
CA ILE A 151 9.82 2.18 -4.96
C ILE A 151 8.95 3.43 -4.76
N LEU A 152 8.72 3.87 -3.52
CA LEU A 152 7.88 5.04 -3.28
C LEU A 152 8.47 6.33 -3.85
N LYS A 153 9.79 6.50 -3.76
CA LYS A 153 10.53 7.66 -4.31
C LYS A 153 10.71 7.61 -5.83
N LYS A 154 10.53 6.46 -6.47
CA LYS A 154 10.60 6.34 -7.93
C LYS A 154 9.46 7.13 -8.58
N GLN A 155 9.79 8.21 -9.27
CA GLN A 155 8.84 8.89 -10.16
C GLN A 155 8.61 8.00 -11.38
N PHE A 156 7.35 7.77 -11.73
CA PHE A 156 6.99 7.09 -12.97
C PHE A 156 6.49 8.17 -13.92
N SER A 157 7.23 8.40 -15.00
CA SER A 157 6.90 9.43 -15.98
C SER A 157 5.92 8.91 -17.04
N LEU A 158 5.30 9.83 -17.78
CA LEU A 158 4.51 9.45 -18.96
C LEU A 158 5.36 8.75 -20.03
N ASP A 159 6.64 9.07 -20.10
CA ASP A 159 7.57 8.43 -21.05
C ASP A 159 7.80 6.96 -20.67
N ASP A 160 7.93 6.65 -19.38
CA ASP A 160 8.00 5.26 -18.89
C ASP A 160 6.72 4.48 -19.24
N LEU A 161 5.56 5.15 -19.21
CA LEU A 161 4.28 4.56 -19.58
C LEU A 161 4.25 4.21 -21.08
N ILE A 162 4.63 5.16 -21.95
CA ILE A 162 4.66 4.96 -23.41
C ILE A 162 5.61 3.82 -23.77
N GLU A 163 6.79 3.76 -23.15
CA GLU A 163 7.76 2.69 -23.40
C GLU A 163 7.24 1.32 -22.93
N SER A 164 6.48 1.27 -21.84
CA SER A 164 5.93 0.01 -21.30
C SER A 164 4.82 -0.59 -22.17
N VAL A 165 3.99 0.25 -22.81
CA VAL A 165 2.90 -0.19 -23.69
C VAL A 165 3.43 -0.54 -25.09
N SER A 166 4.54 0.07 -25.51
CA SER A 166 5.15 -0.18 -26.83
C SER A 166 5.92 -1.51 -26.92
N LYS A 167 6.10 -2.22 -25.81
CA LYS A 167 6.86 -3.49 -25.72
C LYS A 167 5.96 -4.73 -25.52
N GLU A 168 4.65 -4.55 -25.50
CA GLU A 168 3.64 -5.63 -25.60
C GLU A 168 3.24 -5.87 -27.07
#